data_AF-A0A2S2CQD6-F1
#
_entry.id   AF-A0A2S2CQD6-F1
#
_cell.length_a   1.000
_cell.length_b   1.000
_cell.length_c   1.000
_cell.angle_alpha   90.00
_cell.angle_beta   90.00
_cell.angle_gamma   90.00
#
_symmetry.space_group_name_H-M   'P 1'
#
loop_
_entity.id
_entity.type
_entity.pdbx_description
1 polymer ?
#
loop_
_entity_poly.entity_id
_entity_poly.type
_entity_poly.pdbx_seq_one_letter_code
_entity_poly.pdbx_strand_id
1 'polypeptide(L)'
;MSGARAMSIRMEAGLRTLVLALYEEAALTAKAKRLTGATGRLAALRETADLASRGAGRRISEEEVLRVVLSAQRLRRIEAATPILYAPPSSGVLRRAGGKGLRMRRGRLAALAMRSLGRHPSVPLS
;
A
#
# COMPACT_ATOMS: atom_id res chain seq x y z
N MET A 1 18.94 0.48 -24.68
CA MET A 1 17.51 0.86 -24.51
C MET A 1 16.82 0.15 -23.32
N SER A 2 17.49 -0.07 -22.17
CA SER A 2 16.93 -0.87 -21.06
C SER A 2 16.37 -0.06 -19.86
N GLY A 3 16.76 1.21 -19.71
CA GLY A 3 16.45 2.03 -18.53
C GLY A 3 15.01 2.55 -18.42
N ALA A 4 14.37 2.92 -19.53
CA ALA A 4 13.03 3.53 -19.52
C ALA A 4 11.93 2.57 -19.03
N ARG A 5 12.04 1.28 -19.36
CA ARG A 5 11.09 0.24 -18.94
C ARG A 5 11.18 -0.04 -17.44
N ALA A 6 12.39 -0.11 -16.89
CA ALA A 6 12.61 -0.30 -15.46
C ALA A 6 12.09 0.89 -14.63
N MET A 7 12.25 2.12 -15.12
CA MET A 7 11.73 3.32 -14.46
C MET A 7 10.20 3.38 -14.48
N SER A 8 9.58 3.02 -15.62
CA SER A 8 8.12 2.93 -15.74
C SER A 8 7.52 1.90 -14.76
N ILE A 9 8.14 0.72 -14.65
CA ILE A 9 7.70 -0.33 -13.71
C ILE A 9 7.79 0.13 -12.25
N ARG A 10 8.86 0.85 -11.89
CA ARG A 10 9.01 1.39 -10.52
C ARG A 10 7.96 2.46 -10.21
N MET A 11 7.66 3.31 -11.18
CA MET A 11 6.65 4.35 -11.02
C MET A 11 5.25 3.75 -10.91
N GLU A 12 4.96 2.70 -11.67
CA GLU A 12 3.71 1.95 -11.57
C GLU A 12 3.58 1.22 -10.22
N ALA A 13 4.65 0.59 -9.74
CA ALA A 13 4.69 -0.04 -8.42
C ALA A 13 4.50 0.99 -7.29
N GLY A 14 5.14 2.15 -7.40
CA GLY A 14 4.96 3.26 -6.45
C GLY A 14 3.53 3.77 -6.41
N LEU A 15 2.91 3.94 -7.58
CA LEU A 15 1.51 4.35 -7.69
C LEU A 15 0.57 3.31 -7.08
N ARG A 16 0.80 2.02 -7.35
CA ARG A 16 0.02 0.92 -6.78
C ARG A 16 0.06 0.94 -5.25
N THR A 17 1.25 1.10 -4.67
CA THR A 17 1.41 1.17 -3.21
C THR A 17 0.70 2.40 -2.64
N LEU A 18 0.84 3.57 -3.27
CA LEU A 18 0.16 4.80 -2.87
C LEU A 18 -1.36 4.63 -2.87
N VAL A 19 -1.92 4.12 -3.97
CA VAL A 19 -3.37 3.89 -4.12
C VAL A 19 -3.90 2.93 -3.06
N LEU A 20 -3.18 1.85 -2.77
CA LEU A 20 -3.60 0.88 -1.73
C LEU A 20 -3.57 1.49 -0.33
N ALA A 21 -2.53 2.25 0.02
CA ALA A 21 -2.43 2.90 1.31
C ALA A 21 -3.55 3.94 1.52
N LEU A 22 -3.79 4.77 0.51
CA LEU A 22 -4.87 5.76 0.53
C LEU A 22 -6.25 5.10 0.62
N TYR A 23 -6.48 4.01 -0.11
CA TYR A 23 -7.74 3.27 -0.05
C TYR A 23 -7.98 2.63 1.32
N GLU A 24 -6.96 2.05 1.95
CA GLU A 24 -7.09 1.50 3.31
C GLU A 24 -7.43 2.60 4.33
N GLU A 25 -6.80 3.78 4.26
CA GLU A 25 -7.11 4.93 5.12
C GLU A 25 -8.51 5.50 4.87
N ALA A 26 -8.91 5.65 3.59
CA ALA A 26 -10.22 6.14 3.22
C ALA A 26 -11.34 5.15 3.63
N ALA A 27 -11.11 3.84 3.50
CA ALA A 27 -12.05 2.81 3.96
C ALA A 27 -12.23 2.81 5.49
N LEU A 28 -11.15 3.03 6.24
CA LEU A 28 -11.22 3.20 7.70
C LEU A 28 -12.01 4.47 8.07
N THR A 29 -11.81 5.55 7.33
CA THR A 29 -12.52 6.82 7.51
C THR A 29 -14.00 6.68 7.19
N ALA A 30 -14.36 6.02 6.08
CA ALA A 30 -15.73 5.71 5.72
C ALA A 30 -16.42 4.88 6.83
N LYS A 31 -15.72 3.86 7.36
CA LYS A 31 -16.22 3.06 8.48
C LYS A 31 -16.42 3.90 9.75
N ALA A 32 -15.50 4.81 10.06
CA ALA A 32 -15.63 5.73 11.20
C ALA A 32 -16.85 6.67 11.04
N LYS A 33 -17.16 7.06 9.80
CA LYS A 33 -18.36 7.83 9.43
C LYS A 33 -19.63 6.98 9.32
N ARG A 34 -19.58 5.70 9.71
CA ARG A 34 -20.68 4.72 9.58
C ARG A 34 -21.18 4.52 8.14
N LEU A 35 -20.38 4.86 7.14
CA LEU A 35 -20.67 4.52 5.75
C LEU A 35 -20.25 3.06 5.54
N THR A 36 -21.24 2.18 5.36
CA THR A 36 -21.04 0.73 5.23
C THR A 36 -21.45 0.23 3.85
N GLY A 37 -21.07 -1.00 3.51
CA GLY A 37 -21.47 -1.61 2.24
C GLY A 37 -20.95 -0.86 1.01
N ALA A 38 -21.84 -0.64 0.02
CA ALA A 38 -21.48 -0.02 -1.24
C ALA A 38 -21.17 1.49 -1.11
N THR A 39 -21.88 2.21 -0.24
CA THR A 39 -21.70 3.66 -0.07
C THR A 39 -20.35 3.98 0.56
N GLY A 40 -19.92 3.22 1.56
CA GLY A 40 -18.60 3.35 2.15
C GLY A 40 -17.47 3.03 1.16
N ARG A 41 -17.66 2.04 0.29
CA ARG A 41 -16.69 1.70 -0.77
C ARG A 41 -16.59 2.80 -1.82
N LEU A 42 -17.71 3.32 -2.31
CA LEU A 42 -17.71 4.42 -3.28
C LEU A 42 -17.07 5.68 -2.71
N ALA A 43 -17.36 6.03 -1.45
CA ALA A 43 -16.71 7.14 -0.77
C ALA A 43 -15.19 6.96 -0.69
N ALA A 44 -14.73 5.75 -0.34
CA ALA A 44 -13.30 5.44 -0.28
C ALA A 44 -12.63 5.49 -1.66
N LEU A 45 -13.29 4.99 -2.72
CA LEU A 45 -12.76 5.05 -4.09
C LEU A 45 -12.59 6.49 -4.58
N ARG A 46 -13.61 7.33 -4.36
CA ARG A 46 -13.58 8.76 -4.72
C ARG A 46 -12.46 9.51 -4.04
N GLU A 47 -12.40 9.40 -2.71
CA GLU A 47 -11.37 10.06 -1.91
C GLU A 47 -9.96 9.59 -2.30
N THR A 48 -9.80 8.30 -2.56
CA THR A 48 -8.54 7.74 -3.04
C THR A 48 -8.16 8.27 -4.42
N ALA A 49 -9.10 8.34 -5.37
CA ALA A 49 -8.84 8.82 -6.72
C ALA A 49 -8.40 10.30 -6.72
N ASP A 50 -9.05 11.14 -5.92
CA ASP A 50 -8.69 12.55 -5.77
C ASP A 50 -7.29 12.74 -5.17
N LEU A 51 -7.00 12.02 -4.07
CA LEU A 51 -5.70 12.10 -3.40
C LEU A 51 -4.57 11.51 -4.24
N ALA A 52 -4.83 10.37 -4.88
CA ALA A 52 -3.86 9.73 -5.77
C ALA A 52 -3.58 10.59 -7.00
N SER A 53 -4.60 11.28 -7.55
CA SER A 53 -4.39 12.18 -8.69
C SER A 53 -3.42 13.32 -8.35
N ARG A 54 -3.55 13.89 -7.15
CA ARG A 54 -2.63 14.93 -6.65
C ARG A 54 -1.22 14.38 -6.46
N GLY A 55 -1.09 13.18 -5.88
CA GLY A 55 0.22 12.55 -5.65
C GLY A 55 0.92 12.10 -6.94
N ALA A 56 0.15 11.71 -7.95
CA ALA A 56 0.67 11.20 -9.22
C ALA A 56 0.91 12.31 -10.27
N GLY A 57 0.44 13.53 -10.03
CA GLY A 57 0.51 14.61 -11.02
C GLY A 57 -0.31 14.36 -12.30
N ARG A 58 -1.23 13.39 -12.27
CA ARG A 58 -2.13 13.04 -13.38
C ARG A 58 -3.51 12.68 -12.83
N ARG A 59 -4.54 12.77 -13.66
CA ARG A 59 -5.88 12.29 -13.28
C ARG A 59 -5.89 10.77 -13.14
N ILE A 60 -6.43 10.29 -12.03
CA ILE A 60 -6.67 8.88 -11.71
C ILE A 60 -8.16 8.72 -11.49
N SER A 61 -8.77 7.74 -12.17
CA SER A 61 -10.21 7.49 -12.06
C SER A 61 -10.56 6.51 -10.94
N GLU A 62 -11.83 6.49 -10.52
CA GLU A 62 -12.34 5.52 -9.55
C GLU A 62 -12.14 4.08 -10.04
N GLU A 63 -12.30 3.82 -11.34
CA GLU A 63 -12.11 2.52 -11.98
C GLU A 63 -10.63 2.08 -11.97
N GLU A 64 -9.69 3.02 -12.18
CA GLU A 64 -8.27 2.74 -12.02
C GLU A 64 -7.93 2.29 -10.61
N VAL A 65 -8.43 3.02 -9.61
CA VAL A 65 -8.28 2.65 -8.20
C VAL A 65 -8.88 1.27 -7.93
N LEU A 66 -10.10 1.02 -8.42
CA LEU A 66 -10.78 -0.25 -8.22
C LEU A 66 -9.99 -1.43 -8.82
N ARG A 67 -9.45 -1.27 -10.03
CA ARG A 67 -8.60 -2.31 -10.67
C ARG A 67 -7.35 -2.59 -9.85
N VAL A 68 -6.70 -1.56 -9.31
CA VAL A 68 -5.53 -1.70 -8.43
C VAL A 68 -5.90 -2.47 -7.16
N VAL A 69 -7.01 -2.10 -6.50
CA VAL A 69 -7.48 -2.77 -5.29
C VAL A 69 -7.83 -4.24 -5.55
N LEU A 70 -8.58 -4.52 -6.61
CA LEU A 70 -8.96 -5.89 -6.98
C LEU A 70 -7.75 -6.74 -7.36
N SER A 71 -6.79 -6.18 -8.10
CA SER A 71 -5.56 -6.90 -8.46
C SER A 71 -4.73 -7.23 -7.21
N ALA A 72 -4.65 -6.31 -6.23
CA ALA A 72 -3.96 -6.57 -4.97
C ALA A 72 -4.68 -7.65 -4.14
N GLN A 73 -6.01 -7.65 -4.11
CA GLN A 73 -6.77 -8.71 -3.45
C GLN A 73 -6.57 -10.08 -4.12
N ARG A 74 -6.49 -10.13 -5.46
CA ARG A 74 -6.19 -11.36 -6.20
C ARG A 74 -4.80 -11.90 -5.83
N LEU A 75 -3.78 -11.05 -5.77
CA LEU A 75 -2.43 -11.46 -5.34
C LEU A 75 -2.44 -11.99 -3.91
N ARG A 76 -3.07 -11.27 -2.96
CA ARG A 76 -3.19 -11.74 -1.57
C ARG A 76 -3.93 -13.08 -1.46
N ARG A 77 -4.92 -13.34 -2.32
CA ARG A 77 -5.62 -14.64 -2.37
C ARG A 77 -4.73 -15.76 -2.92
N ILE A 78 -3.92 -15.47 -3.93
CA ILE A 78 -2.96 -16.43 -4.48
C ILE A 78 -1.90 -16.76 -3.42
N GLU A 79 -1.31 -15.75 -2.79
CA GLU A 79 -0.34 -15.92 -1.68
C GLU A 79 -0.93 -16.71 -0.50
N ALA A 80 -2.23 -16.55 -0.23
CA ALA A 80 -2.92 -17.32 0.80
C ALA A 80 -3.29 -18.76 0.37
N ALA A 81 -3.36 -19.02 -0.95
CA ALA A 81 -3.72 -20.31 -1.53
C ALA A 81 -2.50 -21.19 -1.85
N THR A 82 -1.30 -20.62 -1.95
CA THR A 82 -0.04 -21.36 -2.01
C THR A 82 0.46 -21.63 -0.58
N PRO A 83 0.39 -22.86 -0.05
CA PRO A 83 1.26 -23.26 1.05
C PRO A 83 2.68 -23.31 0.47
N ILE A 84 3.46 -22.26 0.70
CA ILE A 84 4.78 -22.06 0.08
C ILE A 84 5.78 -23.11 0.61
N LEU A 85 6.02 -24.15 -0.19
CA LEU A 85 7.33 -24.81 -0.30
C LEU A 85 8.21 -23.92 -1.20
N TYR A 86 8.78 -22.86 -0.63
CA TYR A 86 10.03 -22.18 -1.04
C TYR A 86 10.16 -20.85 -0.29
N ALA A 87 10.89 -20.88 0.82
CA ALA A 87 11.54 -19.68 1.34
C ALA A 87 12.84 -19.45 0.54
N PRO A 88 13.16 -18.19 0.22
CA PRO A 88 14.46 -17.68 0.61
C PRO A 88 14.32 -16.40 1.46
N PRO A 89 15.40 -16.00 2.18
CA PRO A 89 15.26 -15.42 3.51
C PRO A 89 15.11 -13.90 3.53
N SER A 90 14.42 -13.42 4.56
CA SER A 90 14.59 -12.12 5.21
C SER A 90 14.18 -10.84 4.47
N SER A 91 12.95 -10.39 4.74
CA SER A 91 12.74 -9.12 5.45
C SER A 91 11.25 -8.89 5.73
N GLY A 92 10.89 -8.90 7.03
CA GLY A 92 9.66 -8.23 7.49
C GLY A 92 8.55 -9.17 7.94
N VAL A 93 8.74 -9.77 9.11
CA VAL A 93 7.69 -10.42 9.91
C VAL A 93 6.48 -9.48 10.05
N LEU A 94 5.36 -9.82 9.40
CA LEU A 94 4.04 -9.45 9.88
C LEU A 94 3.26 -10.72 10.19
N ARG A 95 3.77 -11.41 11.20
CA ARG A 95 3.03 -12.44 11.94
C ARG A 95 1.74 -11.78 12.43
N ARG A 96 0.60 -12.30 11.98
CA ARG A 96 -0.72 -12.10 12.59
C ARG A 96 -0.56 -12.12 14.11
N ALA A 97 -0.62 -10.95 14.73
CA ALA A 97 -0.90 -10.80 16.14
C ALA A 97 -2.37 -10.39 16.22
N GLY A 98 -3.22 -11.35 16.53
CA GLY A 98 -4.52 -11.04 17.10
C GLY A 98 -4.32 -10.29 18.42
N GLY A 99 -5.24 -9.37 18.71
CA GLY A 99 -5.42 -8.84 20.06
C GLY A 99 -4.87 -7.44 20.29
N LYS A 100 -5.82 -6.54 20.61
CA LYS A 100 -5.68 -5.22 21.25
C LYS A 100 -5.12 -4.08 20.40
N GLY A 101 -6.01 -3.14 20.11
CA GLY A 101 -5.73 -1.89 19.42
C GLY A 101 -4.65 -1.09 20.13
N LEU A 102 -3.50 -0.95 19.48
CA LEU A 102 -2.53 0.09 19.78
C LEU A 102 -2.74 1.22 18.78
N ARG A 103 -3.46 2.25 19.21
CA ARG A 103 -3.45 3.57 18.60
C ARG A 103 -2.02 4.12 18.66
N MET A 104 -1.17 3.76 17.71
CA MET A 104 0.10 4.46 17.53
C MET A 104 -0.20 5.85 17.00
N ARG A 105 0.04 6.86 17.84
CA ARG A 105 -0.02 8.28 17.45
C ARG A 105 0.91 8.50 16.25
N ARG A 106 0.40 9.17 15.21
CA ARG A 106 1.06 9.50 13.93
C ARG A 106 2.56 9.83 14.05
N GLY A 107 2.98 10.52 15.12
CA GLY A 107 4.38 10.87 15.37
C GLY A 107 5.35 9.69 15.54
N ARG A 108 4.93 8.55 16.09
CA ARG A 108 5.82 7.37 16.25
C ARG A 108 6.06 6.64 14.93
N LEU A 109 5.11 6.69 14.01
CA LEU A 109 5.21 6.06 12.69
C LEU A 109 6.20 6.83 11.81
N ALA A 110 6.16 8.18 11.86
CA ALA A 110 7.15 9.04 11.21
C ALA A 110 8.57 8.83 11.78
N ALA A 111 8.70 8.69 13.09
CA ALA A 111 10.01 8.41 13.72
C ALA A 111 10.59 7.04 13.33
N LEU A 112 9.74 6.01 13.18
CA LEU A 112 10.18 4.70 12.71
C LEU A 112 10.58 4.72 11.23
N ALA A 113 9.84 5.44 10.38
CA ALA A 113 10.17 5.61 8.96
C ALA A 113 11.49 6.38 8.75
N MET A 114 11.75 7.41 9.55
CA MET A 114 13.04 8.13 9.50
C MET A 114 14.19 7.26 10.01
N ARG A 115 13.96 6.42 11.03
CA ARG A 115 14.99 5.52 11.56
C ARG A 115 15.36 4.39 10.58
N SER A 116 14.44 3.93 9.73
CA SER A 116 14.77 2.96 8.68
C SER A 116 15.56 3.58 7.53
N LEU A 117 15.36 4.86 7.23
CA LEU A 117 16.13 5.58 6.21
C LEU A 117 17.59 5.84 6.66
N GLY A 118 17.84 5.99 7.96
CA GLY A 118 19.19 6.19 8.51
C GLY A 118 20.03 4.92 8.67
N ARG A 119 19.48 3.73 8.43
CA ARG A 119 20.20 2.43 8.51
C ARG A 119 20.36 1.80 7.13
N HIS A 120 20.92 2.53 6.18
CA HIS A 120 21.68 1.92 5.10
C HIS A 120 23.16 2.16 5.38
N PRO A 121 23.92 1.17 5.89
CA PRO A 121 25.36 1.20 5.72
C PRO A 121 25.59 1.08 4.22
N SER A 122 26.18 2.13 3.64
CA SER A 122 26.82 2.07 2.34
C SER A 122 27.89 0.98 2.39
N VAL A 123 27.55 -0.21 1.90
CA VAL A 123 28.52 -1.29 1.69
C VAL A 123 29.34 -0.91 0.46
N PRO A 124 30.66 -0.70 0.59
CA PRO A 124 31.51 -0.45 -0.56
C PRO A 124 31.67 -1.77 -1.33
N LEU A 125 31.47 -1.71 -2.65
CA LEU A 125 31.84 -2.78 -3.58
C LEU A 125 33.36 -2.84 -3.64
N SER A 126 33.92 -3.98 -3.23
CA SER A 126 35.25 -4.46 -3.62
C SER A 126 35.11 -5.89 -4.08
#